data_AF-A0A1V6Q727-F1
#
_entry.id   AF-A0A1V6Q727-F1
#
_cell.length_a   1.000
_cell.length_b   1.000
_cell.length_c   1.000
_cell.angle_alpha   90.00
_cell.angle_beta   90.00
_cell.angle_gamma   90.00
#
_symmetry.space_group_name_H-M   'P 1'
#
loop_
_entity.id
_entity.type
_entity.pdbx_description
1 polymer ?
#
loop_
_entity_poly.entity_id
_entity_poly.type
_entity_poly.pdbx_seq_one_letter_code
_entity_poly.pdbx_strand_id
1 'polypeptide(L)'
;MNVFEKSPSMWASFASHQRSSRPATQSRPEPAPKKSWRLRFKSPVYTANTNPNNGTIDLPPPYTATPISPRTTRHQNHNQPDQESPYSFLSTFDTVFLVDDSSSMKGQNWKSAANAIAAIAPICTSHDPDGIDIYFLNQPAASNAHYNITTPSQVHEIFTRVTPRGVTPVGKRLNDILKPYMARVERMQAAQARNGGSDIDDRFYVRPVNIIVITDGVFTDDAESVIMGVARKLDLIDAIAWQVGIQFFQVGDDEIISGTAAVE
;
A
#
# COMPACT_ATOMS: atom_id res chain seq x y z
N MET A 1 -26.00 -61.75 25.90
CA MET A 1 -24.72 -61.15 26.34
C MET A 1 -23.60 -61.90 25.62
N ASN A 2 -22.66 -61.14 25.04
CA ASN A 2 -21.71 -61.47 23.96
C ASN A 2 -22.42 -61.72 22.60
N VAL A 3 -21.95 -61.20 21.45
CA VAL A 3 -20.64 -61.40 20.79
C VAL A 3 -20.53 -60.40 19.60
N PHE A 4 -19.39 -59.68 19.45
CA PHE A 4 -18.70 -59.17 18.21
C PHE A 4 -19.49 -58.29 17.19
N GLU A 5 -18.97 -57.49 16.26
CA GLU A 5 -17.67 -56.92 15.82
C GLU A 5 -18.01 -55.82 14.78
N LYS A 6 -17.05 -54.93 14.48
CA LYS A 6 -16.78 -54.28 13.17
C LYS A 6 -17.82 -53.34 12.51
N SER A 7 -17.39 -52.08 12.32
CA SER A 7 -17.72 -51.22 11.15
C SER A 7 -17.17 -51.86 9.85
N PRO A 8 -17.63 -51.57 8.60
CA PRO A 8 -17.70 -50.20 8.01
C PRO A 8 -18.71 -49.93 6.84
N SER A 9 -18.87 -48.63 6.54
CA SER A 9 -19.08 -47.90 5.26
C SER A 9 -19.86 -48.44 4.03
N MET A 10 -20.44 -47.46 3.31
CA MET A 10 -21.08 -47.43 1.97
C MET A 10 -22.52 -47.95 1.95
N TRP A 11 -23.48 -47.39 1.22
CA TRP A 11 -23.72 -47.37 -0.24
C TRP A 11 -24.65 -46.14 -0.55
N ALA A 12 -24.82 -45.59 -1.75
CA ALA A 12 -25.08 -46.28 -3.00
C ALA A 12 -24.77 -45.44 -4.26
N SER A 13 -24.42 -46.22 -5.28
CA SER A 13 -24.20 -45.88 -6.69
C SER A 13 -25.53 -45.90 -7.46
N PHE A 14 -25.60 -45.19 -8.60
CA PHE A 14 -26.38 -45.65 -9.76
C PHE A 14 -25.57 -45.50 -11.05
N ALA A 15 -25.66 -46.57 -11.85
CA ALA A 15 -24.92 -46.91 -13.06
C ALA A 15 -25.39 -46.08 -14.29
N SER A 16 -24.44 -45.62 -15.11
CA SER A 16 -24.07 -46.13 -16.45
C SER A 16 -25.05 -45.80 -17.59
N HIS A 17 -24.53 -45.26 -18.71
CA HIS A 17 -24.82 -45.62 -20.10
C HIS A 17 -23.78 -44.97 -21.04
N GLN A 18 -23.49 -45.67 -22.13
CA GLN A 18 -22.33 -45.56 -23.03
C GLN A 18 -22.48 -44.53 -24.19
N ARG A 19 -21.34 -43.92 -24.52
CA ARG A 19 -20.70 -43.69 -25.85
C ARG A 19 -21.35 -42.81 -26.95
N SER A 20 -20.49 -41.91 -27.44
CA SER A 20 -20.35 -41.35 -28.81
C SER A 20 -21.26 -40.20 -29.24
N SER A 21 -20.69 -38.99 -29.33
CA SER A 21 -20.65 -38.12 -30.52
C SER A 21 -19.84 -36.85 -30.21
N ARG A 22 -18.77 -36.56 -30.98
CA ARG A 22 -18.12 -35.25 -31.00
C ARG A 22 -19.06 -34.24 -31.68
N PRO A 23 -19.04 -32.97 -31.25
CA PRO A 23 -18.93 -31.90 -32.23
C PRO A 23 -17.90 -30.82 -31.88
N ALA A 24 -17.40 -30.25 -32.97
CA ALA A 24 -16.70 -28.99 -33.22
C ALA A 24 -16.30 -28.08 -32.05
N THR A 25 -15.03 -27.72 -32.07
CA THR A 25 -14.36 -26.62 -31.35
C THR A 25 -15.11 -25.30 -31.54
N GLN A 26 -15.81 -24.83 -30.50
CA GLN A 26 -16.21 -23.43 -30.37
C GLN A 26 -15.15 -22.70 -29.54
N SER A 27 -14.43 -21.81 -30.20
CA SER A 27 -13.54 -20.84 -29.58
C SER A 27 -14.33 -19.95 -28.63
N ARG A 28 -14.05 -20.09 -27.33
CA ARG A 28 -14.49 -19.16 -26.29
C ARG A 28 -13.95 -17.76 -26.59
N PRO A 29 -14.76 -16.69 -26.57
CA PRO A 29 -14.23 -15.35 -26.71
C PRO A 29 -13.30 -15.04 -25.53
N GLU A 30 -12.09 -14.62 -25.87
CA GLU A 30 -11.09 -14.10 -24.94
C GLU A 30 -11.69 -12.91 -24.17
N PRO A 31 -11.57 -12.83 -22.83
CA PRO A 31 -12.04 -11.67 -22.11
C PRO A 31 -11.22 -10.44 -22.54
N ALA A 32 -11.92 -9.36 -22.89
CA ALA A 32 -11.30 -8.10 -23.31
C ALA A 32 -10.20 -7.64 -22.33
N PRO A 33 -9.11 -7.02 -22.82
CA PRO A 33 -8.01 -6.58 -21.97
C PRO A 33 -8.52 -5.62 -20.90
N LYS A 34 -8.30 -5.97 -19.62
CA LYS A 34 -8.63 -5.09 -18.49
C LYS A 34 -7.75 -3.85 -18.60
N LYS A 35 -8.41 -2.68 -18.73
CA LYS A 35 -7.80 -1.37 -18.96
C LYS A 35 -6.81 -1.05 -17.82
N SER A 36 -5.62 -0.58 -18.17
CA SER A 36 -4.61 -0.18 -17.19
C SER A 36 -5.14 0.95 -16.31
N TRP A 37 -4.98 0.83 -14.99
CA TRP A 37 -5.31 1.88 -14.02
C TRP A 37 -4.72 3.24 -14.42
N ARG A 38 -3.51 3.22 -15.04
CA ARG A 38 -2.81 4.39 -15.58
C ARG A 38 -3.60 5.25 -16.59
N LEU A 39 -4.60 4.71 -17.29
CA LEU A 39 -5.37 5.47 -18.29
C LEU A 39 -6.45 6.38 -17.66
N ARG A 40 -6.76 6.21 -16.36
CA ARG A 40 -7.82 6.98 -15.68
C ARG A 40 -7.31 7.94 -14.60
N PHE A 41 -6.10 7.75 -14.11
CA PHE A 41 -5.41 8.72 -13.25
C PHE A 41 -4.51 9.62 -14.12
N LYS A 42 -5.12 10.59 -14.82
CA LYS A 42 -4.36 11.65 -15.50
C LYS A 42 -3.85 12.65 -14.46
N SER A 43 -2.54 12.83 -14.37
CA SER A 43 -1.94 13.91 -13.60
C SER A 43 -2.36 15.28 -14.18
N PRO A 44 -2.56 16.31 -13.36
CA PRO A 44 -2.45 17.67 -13.85
C PRO A 44 -1.01 17.91 -14.33
N VAL A 45 -0.87 18.36 -15.57
CA VAL A 45 0.39 18.90 -16.07
C VAL A 45 0.62 20.22 -15.36
N TYR A 46 1.54 20.27 -14.41
CA TYR A 46 2.03 21.53 -13.86
C TYR A 46 2.82 22.26 -14.96
N THR A 47 2.11 23.06 -15.77
CA THR A 47 2.75 24.16 -16.49
C THR A 47 3.06 25.21 -15.44
N ALA A 48 4.34 25.47 -15.19
CA ALA A 48 4.78 26.57 -14.37
C ALA A 48 4.35 27.89 -15.03
N ASN A 49 3.13 28.34 -14.72
CA ASN A 49 2.68 29.68 -15.07
C ASN A 49 2.78 30.53 -13.82
N THR A 50 3.81 31.37 -13.77
CA THR A 50 4.05 32.32 -12.69
C THR A 50 2.95 33.38 -12.72
N ASN A 51 1.97 33.27 -11.82
CA ASN A 51 1.11 34.40 -11.47
C ASN A 51 0.93 34.45 -9.95
N PRO A 52 1.43 35.49 -9.26
CA PRO A 52 1.38 35.57 -7.81
C PRO A 52 0.09 36.28 -7.41
N ASN A 53 -1.01 35.54 -7.25
CA ASN A 53 -2.09 35.93 -6.35
C ASN A 53 -3.14 34.82 -6.23
N ASN A 54 -3.38 34.43 -4.98
CA ASN A 54 -4.57 33.76 -4.43
C ASN A 54 -4.45 32.25 -4.12
N GLY A 55 -4.68 31.93 -2.83
CA GLY A 55 -5.11 30.62 -2.32
C GLY A 55 -4.01 29.57 -2.10
N THR A 56 -3.39 29.54 -0.92
CA THR A 56 -2.56 28.40 -0.48
C THR A 56 -3.45 27.17 -0.25
N ILE A 57 -3.49 26.27 -1.24
CA ILE A 57 -4.01 24.91 -1.06
C ILE A 57 -2.91 24.15 -0.30
N ASP A 58 -3.24 23.70 0.90
CA ASP A 58 -2.33 23.06 1.87
C ASP A 58 -2.06 21.59 1.47
N LEU A 59 -1.47 21.41 0.29
CA LEU A 59 -1.07 20.10 -0.23
C LEU A 59 0.34 19.75 0.31
N PRO A 60 0.60 18.49 0.69
CA PRO A 60 1.94 18.07 1.07
C PRO A 60 2.91 18.24 -0.11
N PRO A 61 4.20 18.53 0.14
CA PRO A 61 5.16 18.75 -0.92
C PRO A 61 5.30 17.50 -1.80
N PRO A 62 5.34 17.64 -3.14
CA PRO A 62 5.58 16.51 -4.02
C PRO A 62 6.97 15.93 -3.74
N TYR A 63 7.03 14.63 -3.43
CA TYR A 63 8.27 13.88 -3.18
C TYR A 63 9.08 13.74 -4.46
N THR A 64 9.79 14.81 -4.85
CA THR A 64 10.77 14.73 -5.92
C THR A 64 12.11 14.35 -5.30
N ALA A 65 12.54 13.10 -5.48
CA ALA A 65 13.88 12.69 -5.11
C ALA A 65 14.89 13.37 -6.04
N THR A 66 15.48 14.49 -5.59
CA THR A 66 16.64 15.06 -6.29
C THR A 66 17.86 14.18 -6.06
N PRO A 67 18.56 13.69 -7.10
CA PRO A 67 19.75 12.86 -6.93
C PRO A 67 20.87 13.67 -6.28
N ILE A 68 21.33 13.21 -5.11
CA ILE A 68 22.44 13.80 -4.37
C ILE A 68 23.74 13.50 -5.13
N SER A 69 24.33 14.51 -5.76
CA SER A 69 25.70 14.42 -6.28
C SER A 69 26.70 14.54 -5.12
N PRO A 70 27.69 13.64 -4.97
CA PRO A 70 28.68 13.75 -3.89
C PRO A 70 29.66 14.88 -4.22
N ARG A 71 29.44 16.06 -3.64
CA ARG A 71 30.41 17.17 -3.71
C ARG A 71 31.38 17.06 -2.54
N THR A 72 32.59 16.61 -2.84
CA THR A 72 33.75 16.70 -1.93
C THR A 72 34.07 18.17 -1.69
N THR A 73 34.08 18.65 -0.44
CA THR A 73 34.93 19.77 0.03
C THR A 73 34.85 19.97 1.55
N ARG A 74 35.94 19.54 2.22
CA ARG A 74 36.72 20.24 3.26
C ARG A 74 36.00 21.11 4.32
N HIS A 75 36.17 20.69 5.58
CA HIS A 75 35.97 21.39 6.86
C HIS A 75 35.80 22.92 6.84
N GLN A 76 34.67 23.38 7.39
CA GLN A 76 34.64 24.49 8.36
C GLN A 76 33.55 24.23 9.41
N ASN A 77 33.94 24.33 10.69
CA ASN A 77 33.02 24.39 11.83
C ASN A 77 32.18 25.65 11.73
N HIS A 78 30.87 25.48 11.53
CA HIS A 78 29.89 26.51 11.83
C HIS A 78 28.72 25.83 12.55
N ASN A 79 28.50 26.23 13.80
CA ASN A 79 27.25 25.95 14.52
C ASN A 79 26.13 26.66 13.75
N GLN A 80 25.56 25.99 12.75
CA GLN A 80 24.26 26.36 12.20
C GLN A 80 23.19 25.73 13.09
N PRO A 81 22.10 26.46 13.42
CA PRO A 81 20.91 25.81 13.96
C PRO A 81 20.50 24.75 12.94
N ASP A 82 20.21 23.54 13.42
CA ASP A 82 19.76 22.41 12.60
C ASP A 82 18.79 22.93 11.55
N GLN A 83 19.25 23.01 10.30
CA GLN A 83 18.36 23.19 9.17
C GLN A 83 17.42 22.02 9.26
N GLU A 84 16.15 22.30 9.59
CA GLU A 84 15.11 21.30 9.70
C GLU A 84 15.27 20.36 8.51
N SER A 85 15.56 19.08 8.80
CA SER A 85 15.84 18.09 7.75
C SER A 85 14.75 18.22 6.69
N PRO A 86 15.06 18.19 5.38
CA PRO A 86 14.04 18.27 4.33
C PRO A 86 12.99 17.15 4.44
N TYR A 87 13.22 16.18 5.32
CA TYR A 87 12.36 15.06 5.66
C TYR A 87 11.69 15.18 7.04
N SER A 88 11.72 16.33 7.72
CA SER A 88 11.11 16.52 9.04
C SER A 88 9.62 16.19 9.05
N PHE A 89 8.95 16.47 7.95
CA PHE A 89 7.55 16.15 7.73
C PHE A 89 7.26 14.63 7.76
N LEU A 90 8.25 13.75 7.58
CA LEU A 90 8.08 12.30 7.73
C LEU A 90 7.64 11.92 9.16
N SER A 91 7.90 12.77 10.16
CA SER A 91 7.42 12.57 11.54
C SER A 91 5.91 12.78 11.71
N THR A 92 5.23 13.32 10.70
CA THR A 92 3.80 13.67 10.77
C THR A 92 2.87 12.52 10.37
N PHE A 93 3.41 11.43 9.82
CA PHE A 93 2.63 10.29 9.36
C PHE A 93 3.29 8.95 9.68
N ASP A 94 2.45 7.93 9.89
CA ASP A 94 2.88 6.54 9.91
C ASP A 94 3.20 6.09 8.47
N THR A 95 4.38 5.51 8.25
CA THR A 95 4.76 5.01 6.92
C THR A 95 4.49 3.51 6.78
N VAL A 96 3.65 3.16 5.81
CA VAL A 96 3.25 1.76 5.54
C VAL A 96 3.67 1.36 4.13
N PHE A 97 4.45 0.29 3.99
CA PHE A 97 4.70 -0.34 2.70
C PHE A 97 3.71 -1.47 2.45
N LEU A 98 2.95 -1.37 1.36
CA LEU A 98 2.12 -2.45 0.86
C LEU A 98 2.84 -3.16 -0.30
N VAL A 99 3.46 -4.29 0.00
CA VAL A 99 4.33 -5.00 -0.94
C VAL A 99 3.58 -6.11 -1.64
N ASP A 100 3.65 -6.09 -2.97
CA ASP A 100 3.23 -7.18 -3.82
C ASP A 100 4.16 -8.38 -3.66
N ASP A 101 3.62 -9.46 -3.11
CA ASP A 101 4.26 -10.78 -3.03
C ASP A 101 3.58 -11.76 -3.99
N SER A 102 3.05 -11.31 -5.12
CA SER A 102 2.47 -12.16 -6.16
C SER A 102 3.52 -12.97 -6.92
N SER A 103 3.08 -13.88 -7.78
CA SER A 103 4.00 -14.76 -8.51
C SER A 103 4.87 -14.04 -9.54
N SER A 104 4.43 -12.88 -10.08
CA SER A 104 5.21 -12.07 -11.02
C SER A 104 6.45 -11.45 -10.37
N MET A 105 6.35 -11.12 -9.08
CA MET A 105 7.42 -10.48 -8.32
C MET A 105 8.65 -11.39 -8.11
N LYS A 106 8.59 -12.69 -8.43
CA LYS A 106 9.72 -13.62 -8.20
C LYS A 106 11.02 -13.14 -8.87
N GLY A 107 12.15 -13.43 -8.22
CA GLY A 107 13.47 -13.15 -8.78
C GLY A 107 13.89 -11.70 -8.57
N GLN A 108 14.16 -10.97 -9.65
CA GLN A 108 14.80 -9.65 -9.57
C GLN A 108 13.84 -8.57 -9.03
N ASN A 109 12.55 -8.63 -9.35
CA ASN A 109 11.56 -7.68 -8.84
C ASN A 109 11.48 -7.75 -7.31
N TRP A 110 11.41 -8.95 -6.73
CA TRP A 110 11.41 -9.17 -5.28
C TRP A 110 12.67 -8.63 -4.61
N LYS A 111 13.84 -8.91 -5.18
CA LYS A 111 15.12 -8.39 -4.66
C LYS A 111 15.19 -6.87 -4.73
N SER A 112 14.70 -6.29 -5.82
CA SER A 112 14.71 -4.85 -6.03
C SER A 112 13.76 -4.14 -5.06
N ALA A 113 12.56 -4.69 -4.83
CA ALA A 113 11.64 -4.21 -3.80
C ALA A 113 12.25 -4.28 -2.40
N ALA A 114 12.87 -5.42 -2.04
CA ALA A 114 13.55 -5.57 -0.74
C ALA A 114 14.64 -4.51 -0.55
N ASN A 115 15.49 -4.32 -1.57
CA ASN A 115 16.60 -3.37 -1.53
C ASN A 115 16.12 -1.92 -1.47
N ALA A 116 15.06 -1.58 -2.21
CA ALA A 116 14.48 -0.24 -2.21
C ALA A 116 13.93 0.12 -0.83
N ILE A 117 13.14 -0.77 -0.20
CA ILE A 117 12.61 -0.54 1.15
C ILE A 117 13.76 -0.47 2.17
N ALA A 118 14.73 -1.39 2.09
CA ALA A 118 15.88 -1.40 2.98
C ALA A 118 16.71 -0.11 2.90
N ALA A 119 16.81 0.51 1.71
CA ALA A 119 17.50 1.77 1.53
C ALA A 119 16.74 2.97 2.10
N ILE A 120 15.39 2.93 2.08
CA ILE A 120 14.54 4.03 2.55
C ILE A 120 14.26 3.94 4.05
N ALA A 121 14.25 2.74 4.64
CA ALA A 121 13.93 2.55 6.06
C ALA A 121 14.70 3.48 7.02
N PRO A 122 16.03 3.68 6.90
CA PRO A 122 16.77 4.60 7.78
C PRO A 122 16.35 6.07 7.65
N ILE A 123 15.86 6.47 6.46
CA ILE A 123 15.39 7.84 6.21
C ILE A 123 14.07 8.04 6.95
N CYS A 124 13.14 7.11 6.80
CA CYS A 124 11.88 7.13 7.54
C CYS A 124 12.10 7.11 9.05
N THR A 125 12.95 6.21 9.55
CA THR A 125 13.06 5.97 11.00
C THR A 125 13.87 7.02 11.74
N SER A 126 14.63 7.85 11.01
CA SER A 126 15.27 9.04 11.59
C SER A 126 14.26 10.12 12.02
N HIS A 127 13.04 10.07 11.46
CA HIS A 127 11.97 11.02 11.72
C HIS A 127 10.71 10.37 12.30
N ASP A 128 10.57 9.05 12.16
CA ASP A 128 9.49 8.24 12.72
C ASP A 128 10.05 7.18 13.69
N PRO A 129 10.03 7.43 15.02
CA PRO A 129 10.76 6.61 15.98
C PRO A 129 10.14 5.22 16.21
N ASP A 130 8.87 5.01 15.88
CA ASP A 130 8.24 3.68 15.96
C ASP A 130 8.59 2.81 14.73
N GLY A 131 8.80 3.42 13.56
CA GLY A 131 9.43 2.84 12.38
C GLY A 131 8.47 2.67 11.21
N ILE A 132 8.79 1.78 10.28
CA ILE A 132 7.90 1.48 9.13
C ILE A 132 7.15 0.18 9.34
N ASP A 133 5.96 0.10 8.78
CA ASP A 133 5.18 -1.14 8.70
C ASP A 133 5.25 -1.73 7.29
N ILE A 134 5.29 -3.06 7.20
CA ILE A 134 5.29 -3.79 5.92
C ILE A 134 4.12 -4.76 5.89
N TYR A 135 3.24 -4.59 4.91
CA TYR A 135 2.14 -5.51 4.60
C TYR A 135 2.39 -6.25 3.29
N PHE A 136 1.99 -7.52 3.23
CA PHE A 136 2.02 -8.32 1.99
C PHE A 136 0.62 -8.63 1.46
N LEU A 137 0.47 -8.67 0.13
CA LEU A 137 -0.82 -8.91 -0.52
C LEU A 137 -1.37 -10.31 -0.25
N ASN A 138 -0.56 -11.36 -0.44
CA ASN A 138 -0.98 -12.76 -0.50
C ASN A 138 -0.68 -13.56 0.77
N GLN A 139 -0.01 -12.96 1.76
CA GLN A 139 0.19 -13.60 3.05
C GLN A 139 -1.13 -13.73 3.84
N PRO A 140 -1.31 -14.80 4.64
CA PRO A 140 -2.44 -14.95 5.54
C PRO A 140 -2.52 -13.79 6.55
N ALA A 141 -3.72 -13.42 7.00
CA ALA A 141 -3.93 -12.30 7.92
C ALA A 141 -3.16 -12.41 9.25
N ALA A 142 -2.76 -13.62 9.67
CA ALA A 142 -1.96 -13.83 10.88
C ALA A 142 -0.47 -13.46 10.71
N SER A 143 0.01 -13.31 9.47
CA SER A 143 1.44 -13.15 9.17
C SER A 143 1.69 -12.21 7.98
N ASN A 144 0.70 -11.40 7.60
CA ASN A 144 0.81 -10.51 6.45
C ASN A 144 1.33 -9.12 6.82
N ALA A 145 1.58 -8.84 8.09
CA ALA A 145 1.97 -7.53 8.58
C ALA A 145 3.18 -7.68 9.50
N HIS A 146 4.14 -6.77 9.33
CA HIS A 146 5.35 -6.65 10.12
C HIS A 146 5.47 -5.20 10.57
N TYR A 147 5.54 -4.98 11.87
CA TYR A 147 5.44 -3.65 12.46
C TYR A 147 6.77 -3.14 12.98
N ASN A 148 6.89 -1.82 13.08
CA ASN A 148 7.97 -1.14 13.79
C ASN A 148 9.37 -1.53 13.27
N ILE A 149 9.50 -1.60 11.95
CA ILE A 149 10.74 -1.98 11.28
C ILE A 149 11.63 -0.74 11.21
N THR A 150 12.81 -0.82 11.83
CA THR A 150 13.70 0.34 11.98
C THR A 150 15.02 0.19 11.26
N THR A 151 15.36 -1.04 10.84
CA THR A 151 16.67 -1.34 10.26
C THR A 151 16.57 -2.03 8.90
N PRO A 152 17.54 -1.80 7.99
CA PRO A 152 17.64 -2.51 6.72
C PRO A 152 17.71 -4.04 6.89
N SER A 153 18.36 -4.52 7.94
CA SER A 153 18.50 -5.95 8.23
C SER A 153 17.17 -6.62 8.54
N GLN A 154 16.29 -5.97 9.31
CA GLN A 154 14.93 -6.49 9.56
C GLN A 154 14.12 -6.59 8.27
N VAL A 155 14.23 -5.61 7.36
CA VAL A 155 13.59 -5.66 6.04
C VAL A 155 14.06 -6.90 5.28
N HIS A 156 15.38 -7.11 5.17
CA HIS A 156 15.91 -8.28 4.48
C HIS A 156 15.47 -9.59 5.14
N GLU A 157 15.46 -9.67 6.47
CA GLU A 157 15.00 -10.85 7.20
C GLU A 157 13.53 -11.18 6.85
N ILE A 158 12.65 -10.18 6.83
CA ILE A 158 11.25 -10.37 6.42
C ILE A 158 11.17 -10.92 5.00
N PHE A 159 11.91 -10.33 4.06
CA PHE A 159 11.90 -10.73 2.64
C PHE A 159 12.52 -12.11 2.38
N THR A 160 13.35 -12.64 3.30
CA THR A 160 13.84 -14.03 3.23
C THR A 160 12.80 -15.06 3.71
N ARG A 161 11.87 -14.65 4.58
CA ARG A 161 10.81 -15.52 5.11
C ARG A 161 9.58 -15.57 4.21
N VAL A 162 9.36 -14.55 3.39
CA VAL A 162 8.21 -14.46 2.48
C VAL A 162 8.62 -14.91 1.08
N THR A 163 7.86 -15.87 0.53
CA THR A 163 8.05 -16.34 -0.85
C THR A 163 6.92 -15.81 -1.74
N PRO A 164 7.25 -15.10 -2.85
CA PRO A 164 6.23 -14.57 -3.75
C PRO A 164 5.38 -15.67 -4.40
N ARG A 165 4.06 -15.53 -4.34
CA ARG A 165 3.03 -16.47 -4.78
C ARG A 165 1.68 -15.79 -4.95
N GLY A 166 0.81 -16.37 -5.77
CA GLY A 166 -0.56 -15.90 -5.92
C GLY A 166 -0.69 -14.75 -6.91
N VAL A 167 -1.72 -13.93 -6.70
CA VAL A 167 -2.22 -12.86 -7.59
C VAL A 167 -1.92 -11.48 -7.00
N THR A 168 -2.38 -10.39 -7.61
CA THR A 168 -2.11 -9.01 -7.15
C THR A 168 -3.40 -8.34 -6.64
N PRO A 169 -3.95 -8.72 -5.46
CA PRO A 169 -5.22 -8.22 -4.93
C PRO A 169 -5.03 -6.95 -4.08
N VAL A 170 -4.63 -5.86 -4.73
CA VAL A 170 -4.30 -4.58 -4.05
C VAL A 170 -5.52 -4.00 -3.35
N GLY A 171 -6.69 -4.00 -4.01
CA GLY A 171 -7.90 -3.39 -3.45
C GLY A 171 -8.33 -4.07 -2.16
N LYS A 172 -8.36 -5.41 -2.14
CA LYS A 172 -8.66 -6.20 -0.96
C LYS A 172 -7.71 -5.85 0.18
N ARG A 173 -6.40 -5.82 -0.06
CA ARG A 173 -5.43 -5.58 1.01
C ARG A 173 -5.47 -4.13 1.51
N LEU A 174 -5.66 -3.15 0.61
CA LEU A 174 -5.91 -1.77 1.01
C LEU A 174 -7.14 -1.67 1.92
N ASN A 175 -8.24 -2.36 1.58
CA ASN A 175 -9.43 -2.36 2.44
C ASN A 175 -9.15 -3.00 3.81
N ASP A 176 -8.37 -4.08 3.87
CA ASP A 176 -7.99 -4.73 5.13
C ASP A 176 -7.20 -3.78 6.05
N ILE A 177 -6.41 -2.87 5.49
CA ILE A 177 -5.62 -1.85 6.22
C ILE A 177 -6.47 -0.61 6.55
N LEU A 178 -7.14 -0.05 5.55
CA LEU A 178 -7.83 1.23 5.65
C LEU A 178 -9.13 1.13 6.44
N LYS A 179 -9.84 -0.01 6.41
CA LYS A 179 -11.09 -0.16 7.17
C LYS A 179 -10.91 0.01 8.68
N PRO A 180 -10.00 -0.71 9.37
CA PRO A 180 -9.77 -0.48 10.79
C PRO A 180 -9.14 0.89 11.08
N TYR A 181 -8.31 1.42 10.18
CA TYR A 181 -7.77 2.77 10.30
C TYR A 181 -8.88 3.84 10.30
N MET A 182 -9.77 3.81 9.33
CA MET A 182 -10.90 4.74 9.22
C MET A 182 -11.82 4.66 10.44
N ALA A 183 -12.05 3.46 11.01
CA ALA A 183 -12.82 3.32 12.24
C ALA A 183 -12.14 3.98 13.46
N ARG A 184 -10.81 4.20 13.44
CA ARG A 184 -10.12 5.02 14.44
C ARG A 184 -10.31 6.50 14.15
N VAL A 185 -10.15 6.94 12.89
CA VAL A 185 -10.34 8.34 12.48
C VAL A 185 -11.76 8.83 12.79
N GLU A 186 -12.78 8.02 12.48
CA GLU A 186 -14.18 8.32 12.81
C GLU A 186 -14.40 8.50 14.32
N ARG A 187 -13.71 7.70 15.15
CA ARG A 187 -13.76 7.84 16.63
C ARG A 187 -13.05 9.10 17.12
N MET A 188 -11.91 9.43 16.53
CA MET A 188 -11.19 10.68 16.81
C MET A 188 -12.11 11.89 16.50
N GLN A 189 -12.71 11.92 15.32
CA GLN A 189 -13.62 13.00 14.92
C GLN A 189 -14.85 13.11 15.82
N ALA A 190 -15.47 11.97 16.17
CA ALA A 190 -16.59 11.95 17.10
C ALA A 190 -16.22 12.46 18.50
N ALA A 191 -14.99 12.20 18.97
CA ALA A 191 -14.50 12.71 20.25
C ALA A 191 -14.26 14.23 20.19
N GLN A 192 -13.64 14.73 19.12
CA GLN A 192 -13.41 16.16 18.90
C GLN A 192 -14.73 16.96 18.85
N ALA A 193 -15.74 16.43 18.15
CA ALA A 193 -17.06 17.04 18.08
C ALA A 193 -17.75 17.15 19.45
N ARG A 194 -17.59 16.13 20.31
CA ARG A 194 -18.14 16.13 21.68
C ARG A 194 -17.46 17.15 22.60
N ASN A 195 -16.19 17.45 22.34
CA ASN A 195 -15.40 18.40 23.11
C ASN A 195 -15.48 19.84 22.55
N GLY A 196 -16.46 20.12 21.69
CA GLY A 196 -16.68 21.46 21.12
C GLY A 196 -15.53 21.96 20.24
N GLY A 197 -14.75 21.05 19.64
CA GLY A 197 -13.62 21.41 18.78
C GLY A 197 -12.35 21.82 19.54
N SER A 198 -12.28 21.62 20.86
CA SER A 198 -11.04 21.77 21.63
C SER A 198 -10.03 20.66 21.30
N ASP A 199 -8.77 20.85 21.71
CA ASP A 199 -7.66 19.93 21.44
C ASP A 199 -8.04 18.48 21.72
N ILE A 200 -7.74 17.61 20.75
CA ILE A 200 -7.97 16.17 20.88
C ILE A 200 -7.04 15.63 21.97
N ASP A 201 -7.59 14.83 22.88
CA ASP A 201 -6.78 14.06 23.81
C ASP A 201 -5.92 13.07 23.01
N ASP A 202 -4.61 13.11 23.22
CA ASP A 202 -3.60 12.30 22.51
C ASP A 202 -3.97 10.81 22.43
N ARG A 203 -4.73 10.29 23.40
CA ARG A 203 -5.21 8.89 23.42
C ARG A 203 -6.18 8.56 22.30
N PHE A 204 -6.85 9.57 21.73
CA PHE A 204 -7.76 9.43 20.60
C PHE A 204 -7.16 9.92 19.29
N TYR A 205 -6.00 10.58 19.33
CA TYR A 205 -5.33 11.04 18.13
C TYR A 205 -4.96 9.87 17.21
N VAL A 206 -5.22 10.05 15.92
CA VAL A 206 -4.89 9.10 14.86
C VAL A 206 -3.96 9.80 13.90
N ARG A 207 -2.68 9.41 13.95
CA ARG A 207 -1.67 9.94 13.05
C ARG A 207 -2.08 9.68 11.59
N PRO A 208 -1.90 10.63 10.68
CA PRO A 208 -2.00 10.41 9.24
C PRO A 208 -1.19 9.19 8.79
N VAL A 209 -1.63 8.52 7.73
CA VAL A 209 -0.92 7.35 7.19
C VAL A 209 -0.51 7.58 5.75
N ASN A 210 0.73 7.22 5.40
CA ASN A 210 1.24 7.22 4.04
C ASN A 210 1.52 5.78 3.58
N ILE A 211 0.64 5.25 2.71
CA ILE A 211 0.74 3.89 2.18
C ILE A 211 1.48 3.91 0.85
N ILE A 212 2.65 3.27 0.80
CA ILE A 212 3.47 3.11 -0.40
C ILE A 212 3.29 1.69 -0.94
N VAL A 213 2.56 1.56 -2.05
CA VAL A 213 2.30 0.30 -2.74
C VAL A 213 3.45 0.00 -3.70
N ILE A 214 4.10 -1.16 -3.54
CA ILE A 214 5.19 -1.62 -4.41
C ILE A 214 4.72 -2.86 -5.16
N THR A 215 4.69 -2.80 -6.49
CA THR A 215 4.15 -3.86 -7.35
C THR A 215 4.82 -3.87 -8.72
N ASP A 216 4.75 -4.96 -9.48
CA ASP A 216 5.30 -5.04 -10.84
C ASP A 216 4.23 -5.04 -11.94
N GLY A 217 2.93 -5.04 -11.59
CA GLY A 217 1.91 -5.36 -12.58
C GLY A 217 0.51 -4.79 -12.34
N VAL A 218 -0.45 -5.39 -13.04
CA VAL A 218 -1.86 -4.99 -13.07
C VAL A 218 -2.62 -5.62 -11.91
N PHE A 219 -3.43 -4.81 -11.22
CA PHE A 219 -4.26 -5.30 -10.13
C PHE A 219 -5.27 -6.33 -10.63
N THR A 220 -5.48 -7.35 -9.81
CA THR A 220 -6.44 -8.43 -10.13
C THR A 220 -7.85 -8.13 -9.62
N ASP A 221 -7.98 -7.10 -8.79
CA ASP A 221 -9.22 -6.62 -8.20
C ASP A 221 -9.38 -5.09 -8.35
N ASP A 222 -10.48 -4.57 -7.81
CA ASP A 222 -10.86 -3.16 -7.92
C ASP A 222 -10.36 -2.37 -6.70
N ALA A 223 -9.13 -1.87 -6.78
CA ALA A 223 -8.57 -0.95 -5.79
C ALA A 223 -9.20 0.45 -5.86
N GLU A 224 -9.66 0.88 -7.04
CA GLU A 224 -10.22 2.21 -7.29
C GLU A 224 -11.47 2.43 -6.43
N SER A 225 -12.41 1.48 -6.44
CA SER A 225 -13.62 1.57 -5.62
C SER A 225 -13.33 1.65 -4.12
N VAL A 226 -12.28 0.96 -3.64
CA VAL A 226 -11.86 1.03 -2.22
C VAL A 226 -11.32 2.41 -1.90
N ILE A 227 -10.43 2.95 -2.74
CA ILE A 227 -9.81 4.26 -2.55
C ILE A 227 -10.86 5.37 -2.59
N MET A 228 -11.74 5.37 -3.61
CA MET A 228 -12.85 6.32 -3.70
C MET A 228 -13.80 6.22 -2.51
N GLY A 229 -14.04 5.00 -2.02
CA GLY A 229 -14.88 4.77 -0.84
C GLY A 229 -14.27 5.36 0.43
N VAL A 230 -12.94 5.35 0.56
CA VAL A 230 -12.22 5.97 1.68
C VAL A 230 -12.21 7.49 1.57
N ALA A 231 -11.90 8.05 0.40
CA ALA A 231 -11.91 9.49 0.17
C ALA A 231 -13.27 10.12 0.52
N ARG A 232 -14.36 9.57 -0.03
CA ARG A 232 -15.73 10.03 0.29
C ARG A 232 -16.04 10.02 1.79
N LYS A 233 -15.48 9.06 2.53
CA LYS A 233 -15.68 8.99 3.99
C LYS A 233 -14.87 10.04 4.73
N LEU A 234 -13.65 10.33 4.27
CA LEU A 234 -12.83 11.39 4.82
C LEU A 234 -13.51 12.75 4.60
N ASP A 235 -14.08 13.00 3.42
CA ASP A 235 -14.85 14.22 3.14
C ASP A 235 -16.07 14.35 4.06
N LEU A 236 -16.81 13.25 4.26
CA LEU A 236 -18.02 13.23 5.09
C LEU A 236 -17.75 13.58 6.56
N ILE A 237 -16.53 13.29 7.05
CA ILE A 237 -16.14 13.56 8.45
C ILE A 237 -15.23 14.79 8.57
N ASP A 238 -15.07 15.57 7.49
CA ASP A 238 -14.19 16.75 7.43
C ASP A 238 -12.79 16.46 7.98
N ALA A 239 -12.21 15.33 7.55
CA ALA A 239 -10.85 14.96 7.91
C ALA A 239 -9.84 15.91 7.27
N ILE A 240 -8.65 16.02 7.86
CA ILE A 240 -7.55 16.76 7.24
C ILE A 240 -7.21 16.13 5.89
N ALA A 241 -6.89 16.97 4.90
CA ALA A 241 -6.72 16.54 3.51
C ALA A 241 -5.67 15.43 3.33
N TRP A 242 -4.62 15.42 4.15
CA TRP A 242 -3.55 14.44 4.10
C TRP A 242 -3.69 13.30 5.13
N GLN A 243 -4.89 13.08 5.70
CA GLN A 243 -5.11 12.00 6.67
C GLN A 243 -4.70 10.62 6.10
N VAL A 244 -4.91 10.41 4.80
CA VAL A 244 -4.49 9.18 4.09
C VAL A 244 -3.78 9.57 2.79
N GLY A 245 -2.51 9.21 2.67
CA GLY A 245 -1.76 9.21 1.41
C GLY A 245 -1.63 7.79 0.85
N ILE A 246 -1.79 7.61 -0.46
CA ILE A 246 -1.52 6.34 -1.15
C ILE A 246 -0.67 6.60 -2.39
N GLN A 247 0.48 5.94 -2.48
CA GLN A 247 1.43 6.10 -3.57
C GLN A 247 1.73 4.75 -4.22
N PHE A 248 1.86 4.71 -5.54
CA PHE A 248 2.13 3.50 -6.30
C PHE A 248 3.51 3.57 -6.96
N PHE A 249 4.38 2.61 -6.62
CA PHE A 249 5.69 2.44 -7.21
C PHE A 249 5.74 1.11 -7.97
N GLN A 250 6.11 1.20 -9.25
CA GLN A 250 6.30 0.02 -10.09
C GLN A 250 7.77 -0.43 -10.03
N VAL A 251 7.98 -1.74 -9.90
CA VAL A 251 9.30 -2.38 -9.99
C VAL A 251 9.34 -3.29 -11.22
N GLY A 252 10.48 -3.36 -11.90
CA GLY A 252 10.67 -4.18 -13.10
C GLY A 252 10.71 -3.37 -14.40
N ASP A 253 10.97 -4.07 -15.51
CA ASP A 253 11.31 -3.48 -16.81
C ASP A 253 10.09 -3.17 -17.71
N ASP A 254 8.87 -3.32 -17.18
CA ASP A 254 7.68 -2.85 -17.86
C ASP A 254 7.66 -1.32 -17.81
N GLU A 255 8.32 -0.70 -18.79
CA GLU A 255 8.41 0.74 -19.00
C GLU A 255 7.00 1.34 -19.14
N ILE A 256 6.37 1.69 -18.02
CA ILE A 256 5.23 2.60 -18.02
C ILE A 256 5.35 3.58 -16.85
N ILE A 257 5.87 4.76 -17.19
CA ILE A 257 5.77 6.09 -16.56
C ILE A 257 5.00 6.11 -15.22
N SER A 258 5.74 6.48 -14.16
CA SER A 258 5.24 6.72 -12.80
C SER A 258 4.05 7.69 -12.77
N GLY A 259 3.06 7.39 -11.94
CA GLY A 259 1.89 8.24 -11.70
C GLY A 259 1.57 8.26 -10.21
N THR A 260 1.53 9.46 -9.65
CA THR A 260 1.12 9.73 -8.26
C THR A 260 -0.38 10.04 -8.25
N ALA A 261 -1.14 9.41 -7.37
CA ALA A 261 -2.56 9.70 -7.15
C ALA A 261 -2.74 10.45 -5.82
N ALA A 262 -3.21 11.69 -5.89
CA ALA A 262 -3.87 12.35 -4.76
C ALA A 262 -5.38 12.22 -5.02
N VAL A 263 -6.14 11.85 -4.00
CA VAL A 263 -7.59 11.82 -4.07
C VAL A 263 -8.06 13.11 -3.43
N GLU A 264 -8.61 14.02 -4.25
CA GLU A 264 -9.39 15.17 -3.79
C GLU A 264 -10.73 14.73 -3.22
#